data_AF-A0A960CQK8-F1
#
_entry.id   AF-A0A960CQK8-F1
#
_cell.length_a   1.000
_cell.length_b   1.000
_cell.length_c   1.000
_cell.angle_alpha   90.00
_cell.angle_beta   90.00
_cell.angle_gamma   90.00
#
_symmetry.space_group_name_H-M   'P 1'
#
loop_
_entity.id
_entity.type
_entity.pdbx_description
1 polymer ?
#
loop_
_entity_poly.entity_id
_entity_poly.type
_entity_poly.pdbx_seq_one_letter_code
_entity_poly.pdbx_strand_id
1 'polypeptide(L)'
;MDPNFQSRYLESTDEAGETADPLAEPQMPPTPTLDDPSVAEPMASYRPEDQYTEILPAVPAAPPHRHAAEPAARSAPPAAAAQWGTRPAATPPAVAPRAPAVRPQRDWNPSPVGGSARTSTFQTGSAILRVEDVAQPRKLPPEMGWRKTVYVGSGKLVNLGAGPAELELRANIDAITANIPGNYTIAVVSMKGGVGKTRVTAGLGTVYANYRTEPVISLDANPTYGNLGRLVDPSATATVREFMSDDQVTTYPMARSYTGKNRQGLEVLPGNQNVANPMVLTDDLFNAVIARARQFYQLALIDCGPHIEHRVMRSVLSQADALVIVGTMGFDGAAAAETTLDWLDARNSHELLRRSVVVLNDGHNNADSEFLSTVEKSLSPRVGAVKSIPFDKHLRDSHTLDFTALQKRTRLAFIDLAAWLAKGFTGNVGAR
;
A
#
# COMPACT_ATOMS: atom_id res chain seq x y z
N MET A 1 16.30 -17.18 -9.15
CA MET A 1 15.54 -17.71 -8.01
C MET A 1 16.52 -18.48 -7.15
N ASP A 2 16.88 -17.94 -5.99
CA ASP A 2 17.86 -18.54 -5.10
C ASP A 2 17.15 -19.53 -4.14
N PRO A 3 17.51 -20.82 -4.05
CA PRO A 3 16.66 -21.85 -3.42
C PRO A 3 16.71 -21.93 -1.88
N ASN A 4 17.39 -21.03 -1.17
CA ASN A 4 17.81 -21.30 0.23
C ASN A 4 17.19 -20.41 1.32
N PHE A 5 15.98 -19.88 1.13
CA PHE A 5 15.38 -18.94 2.11
C PHE A 5 14.35 -19.54 3.10
N GLN A 6 14.11 -20.87 3.11
CA GLN A 6 13.00 -21.47 3.88
C GLN A 6 13.37 -22.21 5.19
N SER A 7 14.60 -22.12 5.71
CA SER A 7 14.95 -22.75 7.00
C SER A 7 15.36 -21.73 8.06
N ARG A 8 14.37 -21.11 8.70
CA ARG A 8 14.49 -20.54 10.06
C ARG A 8 13.11 -20.34 10.69
N TYR A 9 12.43 -21.46 10.90
CA TYR A 9 11.24 -21.57 11.74
C TYR A 9 11.35 -22.93 12.42
N LEU A 10 11.81 -22.96 13.69
CA LEU A 10 11.61 -24.00 14.71
C LEU A 10 12.76 -23.98 15.73
N GLU A 11 12.49 -23.40 16.91
CA GLU A 11 13.09 -23.61 18.25
C GLU A 11 12.44 -22.50 19.10
N SER A 12 11.71 -22.69 20.20
CA SER A 12 11.61 -23.77 21.19
C SER A 12 10.31 -23.62 21.99
N THR A 13 9.64 -24.73 22.30
CA THR A 13 8.82 -24.97 23.51
C THR A 13 9.60 -26.07 24.29
N ASP A 14 9.62 -26.28 25.60
CA ASP A 14 8.82 -25.96 26.79
C ASP A 14 9.79 -26.10 28.00
N GLU A 15 9.46 -25.52 29.17
CA GLU A 15 9.53 -26.23 30.47
C GLU A 15 8.95 -25.38 31.61
N ALA A 16 8.29 -26.06 32.56
CA ALA A 16 7.51 -25.52 33.66
C ALA A 16 8.00 -26.03 35.03
N GLY A 17 7.75 -25.25 36.09
CA GLY A 17 7.80 -25.60 37.53
C GLY A 17 9.18 -25.41 38.19
N GLU A 18 9.36 -24.99 39.45
CA GLU A 18 8.51 -24.63 40.60
C GLU A 18 9.46 -24.10 41.71
N THR A 19 8.89 -23.50 42.76
CA THR A 19 9.43 -23.18 44.12
C THR A 19 9.89 -21.74 44.44
N ALA A 20 9.41 -21.29 45.60
CA ALA A 20 9.46 -19.95 46.20
C ALA A 20 10.48 -19.86 47.35
N ASP A 21 10.99 -18.65 47.67
CA ASP A 21 10.81 -17.90 48.95
C ASP A 21 11.62 -16.56 48.93
N PRO A 22 11.50 -15.61 49.90
CA PRO A 22 11.26 -14.19 49.59
C PRO A 22 12.33 -13.24 50.15
N LEU A 23 12.62 -12.11 49.49
CA LEU A 23 13.42 -11.04 50.10
C LEU A 23 12.99 -9.63 49.69
N ALA A 24 12.54 -8.89 50.72
CA ALA A 24 12.74 -7.47 51.00
C ALA A 24 12.16 -6.39 50.06
N GLU A 25 11.15 -5.68 50.58
CA GLU A 25 10.64 -4.39 50.12
C GLU A 25 11.67 -3.25 50.26
N PRO A 26 11.74 -2.31 49.31
CA PRO A 26 12.26 -0.96 49.54
C PRO A 26 11.13 0.04 49.83
N GLN A 27 11.32 0.79 50.92
CA GLN A 27 10.42 1.79 51.50
C GLN A 27 10.09 2.97 50.57
N MET A 28 8.81 3.41 50.58
CA MET A 28 8.37 4.70 50.04
C MET A 28 8.40 5.80 51.12
N PRO A 29 8.70 7.06 50.77
CA PRO A 29 8.61 8.20 51.69
C PRO A 29 7.15 8.68 51.87
N PRO A 30 6.82 9.40 52.96
CA PRO A 30 5.44 9.59 53.43
C PRO A 30 4.68 10.70 52.69
N THR A 31 3.38 10.46 52.52
CA THR A 31 2.35 11.40 52.06
C THR A 31 1.88 12.32 53.19
N PRO A 32 1.69 13.64 52.97
CA PRO A 32 0.99 14.49 53.92
C PRO A 32 -0.52 14.47 53.68
N THR A 33 -1.28 14.17 54.73
CA THR A 33 -2.74 14.36 54.86
C THR A 33 -3.06 15.78 55.30
N LEU A 34 -4.10 16.39 54.73
CA LEU A 34 -4.90 17.44 55.36
C LEU A 34 -6.36 17.32 54.87
N ASP A 35 -7.25 17.17 55.85
CA ASP A 35 -8.70 17.16 55.73
C ASP A 35 -9.30 18.59 55.73
N ASP A 36 -10.52 18.66 55.17
CA ASP A 36 -11.69 19.49 55.51
C ASP A 36 -12.25 20.48 54.43
N PRO A 37 -13.61 20.64 54.29
CA PRO A 37 -14.28 20.98 53.02
C PRO A 37 -15.09 22.32 53.02
N SER A 38 -15.92 22.48 51.97
CA SER A 38 -16.84 23.59 51.60
C SER A 38 -16.14 24.68 50.76
N VAL A 39 -16.66 25.11 49.60
CA VAL A 39 -17.98 25.71 49.33
C VAL A 39 -18.41 25.46 47.86
N ALA A 40 -19.73 25.45 47.62
CA ALA A 40 -20.41 25.19 46.36
C ALA A 40 -20.59 26.42 45.43
N GLU A 41 -20.73 26.12 44.12
CA GLU A 41 -21.37 26.87 43.01
C GLU A 41 -20.68 28.10 42.37
N PRO A 42 -21.05 28.51 41.13
CA PRO A 42 -21.47 27.74 39.95
C PRO A 42 -20.67 28.10 38.65
N MET A 43 -20.80 27.25 37.63
CA MET A 43 -20.26 27.50 36.28
C MET A 43 -20.97 28.66 35.57
N ALA A 44 -20.22 29.74 35.31
CA ALA A 44 -20.57 30.77 34.34
C ALA A 44 -19.68 30.66 33.10
N SER A 45 -20.34 30.72 31.95
CA SER A 45 -19.81 30.82 30.59
C SER A 45 -18.59 31.72 30.45
N TYR A 46 -17.53 31.20 29.82
CA TYR A 46 -16.47 32.04 29.25
C TYR A 46 -16.05 31.51 27.87
N ARG A 47 -16.47 32.23 26.84
CA ARG A 47 -15.76 32.29 25.54
C ARG A 47 -14.55 33.20 25.72
N PRO A 48 -13.41 32.88 25.09
CA PRO A 48 -12.53 33.93 24.60
C PRO A 48 -12.28 33.76 23.10
N GLU A 49 -12.78 34.73 22.33
CA GLU A 49 -12.03 35.28 21.20
C GLU A 49 -10.98 36.21 21.81
N ASP A 50 -9.69 36.02 21.52
CA ASP A 50 -8.77 37.11 21.17
C ASP A 50 -7.35 36.62 20.87
N GLN A 51 -6.87 37.04 19.69
CA GLN A 51 -5.55 37.61 19.41
C GLN A 51 -4.30 36.92 20.00
N TYR A 52 -3.58 36.19 19.16
CA TYR A 52 -2.15 35.94 19.38
C TYR A 52 -1.31 37.00 18.68
N THR A 53 -0.78 37.91 19.50
CA THR A 53 0.34 38.79 19.17
C THR A 53 1.61 37.95 19.00
N GLU A 54 2.26 38.11 17.85
CA GLU A 54 3.52 37.47 17.47
C GLU A 54 4.67 37.98 18.36
N ILE A 55 5.26 37.09 19.17
CA ILE A 55 6.51 37.38 19.91
C ILE A 55 7.63 36.59 19.23
N LEU A 56 8.43 37.30 18.43
CA LEU A 56 9.69 36.79 17.88
C LEU A 56 10.79 36.80 18.96
N PRO A 57 11.55 35.72 19.18
CA PRO A 57 12.76 35.78 19.99
C PRO A 57 13.93 36.39 19.19
N ALA A 58 14.60 37.37 19.79
CA ALA A 58 15.77 38.05 19.26
C ALA A 58 17.01 37.13 19.18
N VAL A 59 17.70 37.16 18.05
CA VAL A 59 18.97 36.46 17.79
C VAL A 59 20.15 37.38 18.19
N PRO A 60 21.16 36.93 18.95
CA PRO A 60 22.34 37.74 19.23
C PRO A 60 23.33 37.76 18.05
N ALA A 61 23.85 38.96 17.77
CA ALA A 61 24.76 39.28 16.68
C ALA A 61 26.19 38.73 16.87
N ALA A 62 26.80 38.27 15.77
CA ALA A 62 28.22 37.90 15.70
C ALA A 62 29.09 39.10 15.24
N PRO A 63 30.37 39.20 15.67
CA PRO A 63 31.23 40.35 15.35
C PRO A 63 31.92 40.23 13.97
N PRO A 64 32.42 41.35 13.38
CA PRO A 64 32.93 41.39 12.02
C PRO A 64 34.45 41.22 11.95
N HIS A 65 34.95 40.48 10.95
CA HIS A 65 36.36 40.53 10.54
C HIS A 65 36.51 41.06 9.12
N ARG A 66 37.42 42.03 9.00
CA ARG A 66 37.74 42.85 7.82
C ARG A 66 38.67 42.15 6.83
N HIS A 67 38.57 42.65 5.59
CA HIS A 67 39.38 42.45 4.39
C HIS A 67 40.91 42.51 4.54
N ALA A 68 41.57 41.67 3.75
CA ALA A 68 42.81 41.87 2.97
C ALA A 68 43.14 40.51 2.27
N ALA A 69 43.72 40.35 1.10
CA ALA A 69 44.05 41.16 -0.07
C ALA A 69 44.43 40.15 -1.19
N GLU A 70 44.10 40.43 -2.44
CA GLU A 70 44.66 39.76 -3.64
C GLU A 70 46.11 40.28 -3.87
N PRO A 71 47.01 39.55 -4.57
CA PRO A 71 46.97 39.59 -6.04
C PRO A 71 47.54 38.37 -6.83
N ALA A 72 47.24 38.41 -8.14
CA ALA A 72 48.05 38.03 -9.30
C ALA A 72 47.94 36.61 -9.91
N ALA A 73 47.11 36.55 -10.97
CA ALA A 73 47.40 36.10 -12.34
C ALA A 73 48.59 35.14 -12.59
N ARG A 74 48.29 34.02 -13.28
CA ARG A 74 49.06 33.49 -14.43
C ARG A 74 48.34 32.33 -15.16
N SER A 75 47.94 32.63 -16.41
CA SER A 75 48.10 31.83 -17.64
C SER A 75 47.57 30.39 -17.74
N ALA A 76 46.59 30.22 -18.64
CA ALA A 76 46.17 28.97 -19.28
C ALA A 76 47.15 28.52 -20.41
N PRO A 77 47.24 27.22 -20.73
CA PRO A 77 47.83 26.74 -21.97
C PRO A 77 46.77 26.38 -23.04
N PRO A 78 47.15 26.34 -24.33
CA PRO A 78 46.22 26.46 -25.46
C PRO A 78 45.68 25.12 -25.99
N ALA A 79 44.59 25.24 -26.74
CA ALA A 79 43.94 24.21 -27.53
C ALA A 79 44.85 23.62 -28.62
N ALA A 80 44.90 22.30 -28.70
CA ALA A 80 45.47 21.57 -29.83
C ALA A 80 44.35 21.12 -30.77
N ALA A 81 44.38 21.65 -31.99
CA ALA A 81 43.55 21.25 -33.10
C ALA A 81 43.96 19.87 -33.63
N ALA A 82 43.03 18.94 -33.70
CA ALA A 82 43.16 17.72 -34.49
C ALA A 82 42.16 17.78 -35.65
N GLN A 83 42.67 18.18 -36.81
CA GLN A 83 42.00 18.13 -38.10
C GLN A 83 41.84 16.66 -38.52
N TRP A 84 40.61 16.20 -38.74
CA TRP A 84 40.33 14.97 -39.47
C TRP A 84 39.53 15.33 -40.71
N GLY A 85 40.08 14.92 -41.85
CA GLY A 85 39.70 15.33 -43.19
C GLY A 85 38.28 14.95 -43.58
N THR A 86 37.71 15.83 -44.41
CA THR A 86 36.52 15.63 -45.20
C THR A 86 36.73 14.50 -46.22
N ARG A 87 35.80 13.54 -46.27
CA ARG A 87 35.61 12.66 -47.43
C ARG A 87 34.12 12.61 -47.78
N PRO A 88 33.73 12.62 -49.08
CA PRO A 88 32.38 12.96 -49.49
C PRO A 88 31.36 11.83 -49.30
N ALA A 89 30.10 12.24 -49.19
CA ALA A 89 28.90 11.42 -49.07
C ALA A 89 28.75 10.42 -50.22
N ALA A 90 28.51 9.16 -49.87
CA ALA A 90 27.95 8.14 -50.75
C ALA A 90 26.53 7.83 -50.26
N THR A 91 25.55 8.17 -51.11
CA THR A 91 24.14 7.78 -51.00
C THR A 91 23.95 6.27 -51.06
N PRO A 92 23.24 5.63 -50.12
CA PRO A 92 22.61 4.34 -50.34
C PRO A 92 21.20 4.52 -50.95
N PRO A 93 20.75 3.58 -51.82
CA PRO A 93 19.52 3.72 -52.58
C PRO A 93 18.27 3.43 -51.73
N ALA A 94 17.17 4.12 -52.07
CA ALA A 94 15.84 3.89 -51.54
C ALA A 94 15.34 2.48 -51.91
N VAL A 95 14.97 1.69 -50.89
CA VAL A 95 14.21 0.45 -51.05
C VAL A 95 12.83 0.68 -50.44
N ALA A 96 11.81 0.73 -51.30
CA ALA A 96 10.41 0.88 -50.92
C ALA A 96 9.88 -0.41 -50.24
N PRO A 97 8.88 -0.31 -49.35
CA PRO A 97 8.33 -1.43 -48.61
C PRO A 97 7.45 -2.31 -49.51
N ARG A 98 7.81 -3.59 -49.64
CA ARG A 98 7.04 -4.59 -50.38
C ARG A 98 6.11 -5.33 -49.42
N ALA A 99 4.83 -4.97 -49.43
CA ALA A 99 3.75 -5.72 -48.80
C ALA A 99 3.53 -7.07 -49.52
N PRO A 100 3.29 -8.19 -48.80
CA PRO A 100 2.82 -9.41 -49.44
C PRO A 100 1.30 -9.35 -49.63
N ALA A 101 0.88 -9.28 -50.90
CA ALA A 101 -0.51 -9.49 -51.31
C ALA A 101 -0.86 -10.98 -51.26
N VAL A 102 -1.69 -11.39 -50.31
CA VAL A 102 -2.34 -12.70 -50.29
C VAL A 102 -3.54 -12.65 -51.22
N ARG A 103 -3.49 -13.39 -52.32
CA ARG A 103 -4.64 -13.62 -53.22
C ARG A 103 -5.52 -14.74 -52.65
N PRO A 104 -6.87 -14.63 -52.69
CA PRO A 104 -7.74 -15.73 -52.35
C PRO A 104 -7.86 -16.67 -53.56
N GLN A 105 -7.54 -17.96 -53.36
CA GLN A 105 -7.79 -18.99 -54.37
C GLN A 105 -9.14 -19.65 -54.12
N ARG A 106 -9.96 -19.63 -55.16
CA ARG A 106 -11.30 -20.21 -55.29
C ARG A 106 -11.30 -21.74 -55.24
N ASP A 107 -12.30 -22.24 -54.51
CA ASP A 107 -13.33 -23.22 -54.91
C ASP A 107 -12.90 -24.57 -55.52
N TRP A 108 -13.09 -25.62 -54.73
CA TRP A 108 -13.53 -26.93 -55.23
C TRP A 108 -14.81 -27.34 -54.49
N ASN A 109 -15.92 -27.36 -55.23
CA ASN A 109 -17.26 -27.74 -54.77
C ASN A 109 -17.73 -28.95 -55.59
N PRO A 110 -18.12 -30.06 -54.95
CA PRO A 110 -19.03 -31.02 -55.56
C PRO A 110 -20.41 -30.90 -54.91
N SER A 111 -21.36 -30.33 -55.63
CA SER A 111 -22.79 -30.48 -55.32
C SER A 111 -23.34 -31.72 -56.01
N PRO A 112 -24.24 -32.46 -55.37
CA PRO A 112 -25.39 -33.00 -56.05
C PRO A 112 -26.70 -32.42 -55.50
N VAL A 113 -27.61 -32.31 -56.46
CA VAL A 113 -28.94 -31.71 -56.48
C VAL A 113 -29.94 -32.41 -55.55
N GLY A 114 -30.74 -31.59 -54.86
CA GLY A 114 -32.20 -31.75 -54.75
C GLY A 114 -32.77 -32.76 -53.74
N GLY A 115 -33.49 -32.25 -52.74
CA GLY A 115 -34.41 -33.09 -51.95
C GLY A 115 -34.87 -32.41 -50.66
N SER A 116 -36.08 -31.86 -50.67
CA SER A 116 -36.79 -31.41 -49.48
C SER A 116 -37.06 -32.59 -48.54
N ALA A 117 -36.54 -32.55 -47.31
CA ALA A 117 -37.09 -33.29 -46.18
C ALA A 117 -36.59 -32.69 -44.85
N ARG A 118 -37.54 -32.34 -43.99
CA ARG A 118 -37.29 -32.02 -42.57
C ARG A 118 -36.68 -33.25 -41.91
N THR A 119 -35.52 -33.11 -41.28
CA THR A 119 -34.98 -34.16 -40.41
C THR A 119 -34.35 -33.52 -39.18
N SER A 120 -34.89 -33.90 -38.03
CA SER A 120 -34.40 -33.57 -36.70
C SER A 120 -32.98 -34.10 -36.50
N THR A 121 -31.99 -33.22 -36.44
CA THR A 121 -30.65 -33.57 -35.99
C THR A 121 -30.58 -33.38 -34.49
N PHE A 122 -30.48 -34.50 -33.78
CA PHE A 122 -30.05 -34.56 -32.39
C PHE A 122 -28.76 -33.74 -32.24
N GLN A 123 -28.79 -32.70 -31.40
CA GLN A 123 -27.58 -32.04 -30.92
C GLN A 123 -26.85 -33.03 -30.01
N THR A 124 -25.99 -33.84 -30.59
CA THR A 124 -24.97 -34.57 -29.85
C THR A 124 -23.99 -33.51 -29.32
N GLY A 125 -24.22 -33.07 -28.09
CA GLY A 125 -23.27 -32.25 -27.35
C GLY A 125 -22.00 -33.07 -27.16
N SER A 126 -21.03 -32.92 -28.06
CA SER A 126 -19.66 -33.35 -27.79
C SER A 126 -19.10 -32.40 -26.74
N ALA A 127 -19.36 -32.72 -25.47
CA ALA A 127 -18.53 -32.24 -24.39
C ALA A 127 -17.11 -32.76 -24.68
N ILE A 128 -16.27 -31.90 -25.24
CA ILE A 128 -14.85 -32.17 -25.37
C ILE A 128 -14.34 -32.27 -23.94
N LEU A 129 -14.16 -33.50 -23.45
CA LEU A 129 -13.51 -33.78 -22.16
C LEU A 129 -12.18 -33.04 -22.17
N ARG A 130 -12.05 -32.02 -21.33
CA ARG A 130 -10.76 -31.34 -21.14
C ARG A 130 -9.86 -32.29 -20.37
N VAL A 131 -8.55 -32.25 -20.63
CA VAL A 131 -7.59 -33.11 -19.91
C VAL A 131 -7.67 -32.86 -18.40
N GLU A 132 -8.05 -31.64 -18.02
CA GLU A 132 -8.35 -31.21 -16.66
C GLU A 132 -9.59 -31.90 -16.04
N ASP A 133 -10.54 -32.38 -16.85
CA ASP A 133 -11.74 -33.10 -16.37
C ASP A 133 -11.44 -34.59 -16.06
N VAL A 134 -10.33 -35.13 -16.59
CA VAL A 134 -9.92 -36.54 -16.44
C VAL A 134 -8.79 -36.70 -15.42
N ALA A 135 -8.01 -35.66 -15.16
CA ALA A 135 -6.95 -35.69 -14.17
C ALA A 135 -7.54 -35.53 -12.75
N GLN A 136 -7.34 -36.54 -11.88
CA GLN A 136 -7.58 -36.33 -10.46
C GLN A 136 -6.80 -35.09 -10.00
N PRO A 137 -7.42 -34.14 -9.28
CA PRO A 137 -6.74 -32.95 -8.82
C PRO A 137 -5.55 -33.40 -7.97
N ARG A 138 -4.33 -33.18 -8.50
CA ARG A 138 -3.10 -33.55 -7.82
C ARG A 138 -3.06 -32.78 -6.51
N LYS A 139 -3.13 -33.50 -5.38
CA LYS A 139 -3.05 -32.89 -4.04
C LYS A 139 -1.75 -32.08 -3.96
N LEU A 140 -1.88 -30.75 -3.85
CA LEU A 140 -0.72 -29.87 -3.73
C LEU A 140 0.09 -30.26 -2.48
N PRO A 141 1.42 -30.37 -2.57
CA PRO A 141 2.24 -30.74 -1.42
C PRO A 141 2.11 -29.68 -0.32
N PRO A 142 1.92 -30.07 0.95
CA PRO A 142 1.82 -29.14 2.05
C PRO A 142 3.16 -28.47 2.33
N GLU A 143 3.15 -27.16 2.46
CA GLU A 143 4.31 -26.30 2.75
C GLU A 143 4.30 -25.77 4.19
N MET A 144 3.21 -26.00 4.94
CA MET A 144 3.09 -25.59 6.33
C MET A 144 2.30 -26.53 7.25
N GLY A 145 2.46 -26.31 8.56
CA GLY A 145 1.79 -27.05 9.62
C GLY A 145 2.28 -28.50 9.75
N TRP A 146 1.58 -29.28 10.58
CA TRP A 146 1.90 -30.69 10.82
C TRP A 146 1.83 -31.54 9.54
N ARG A 147 1.00 -31.15 8.56
CA ARG A 147 0.91 -31.83 7.26
C ARG A 147 2.23 -31.72 6.48
N LYS A 148 2.93 -30.58 6.55
CA LYS A 148 4.31 -30.46 6.03
C LYS A 148 5.26 -31.38 6.77
N THR A 149 5.18 -31.42 8.10
CA THR A 149 6.05 -32.29 8.92
C THR A 149 5.85 -33.77 8.57
N VAL A 150 4.61 -34.22 8.36
CA VAL A 150 4.30 -35.58 7.90
C VAL A 150 4.81 -35.80 6.48
N TYR A 151 4.61 -34.84 5.57
CA TYR A 151 5.09 -34.93 4.19
C TYR A 151 6.61 -35.03 4.12
N VAL A 152 7.34 -34.20 4.87
CA VAL A 152 8.81 -34.22 4.92
C VAL A 152 9.32 -35.45 5.68
N GLY A 153 8.73 -35.78 6.84
CA GLY A 153 9.11 -36.91 7.68
C GLY A 153 8.84 -38.27 7.04
N SER A 154 7.85 -38.37 6.14
CA SER A 154 7.62 -39.57 5.32
C SER A 154 8.50 -39.63 4.06
N GLY A 155 9.50 -38.76 3.91
CA GLY A 155 10.35 -38.72 2.72
C GLY A 155 9.59 -38.31 1.45
N LYS A 156 8.55 -37.46 1.59
CA LYS A 156 7.61 -37.03 0.53
C LYS A 156 6.68 -38.14 0.01
N LEU A 157 6.59 -39.28 0.70
CA LEU A 157 5.73 -40.41 0.31
C LEU A 157 4.26 -40.18 0.70
N VAL A 158 4.00 -39.55 1.84
CA VAL A 158 2.63 -39.32 2.35
C VAL A 158 2.23 -37.87 2.14
N ASN A 159 1.53 -37.60 1.04
CA ASN A 159 0.98 -36.29 0.73
C ASN A 159 -0.48 -36.18 1.16
N LEU A 160 -0.71 -35.60 2.34
CA LEU A 160 -2.05 -35.31 2.86
C LEU A 160 -2.74 -34.12 2.18
N GLY A 161 -2.04 -33.43 1.28
CA GLY A 161 -2.48 -32.19 0.67
C GLY A 161 -2.27 -30.97 1.57
N ALA A 162 -2.25 -29.79 0.97
CA ALA A 162 -2.31 -28.52 1.69
C ALA A 162 -3.60 -28.43 2.54
N GLY A 163 -3.50 -27.88 3.75
CA GLY A 163 -4.66 -27.67 4.62
C GLY A 163 -5.55 -26.51 4.14
N PRO A 164 -6.79 -26.37 4.65
CA PRO A 164 -7.71 -25.28 4.24
C PRO A 164 -7.10 -23.89 4.39
N ALA A 165 -6.48 -23.60 5.54
CA ALA A 165 -5.81 -22.31 5.79
C ALA A 165 -4.61 -22.06 4.87
N GLU A 166 -3.95 -23.13 4.40
CA GLU A 166 -2.84 -23.01 3.45
C GLU A 166 -3.35 -22.75 2.03
N LEU A 167 -4.44 -23.41 1.64
CA LEU A 167 -5.10 -23.16 0.35
C LEU A 167 -5.64 -21.73 0.29
N GLU A 168 -6.25 -21.24 1.37
CA GLU A 168 -6.72 -19.85 1.48
C GLU A 168 -5.56 -18.86 1.36
N LEU A 169 -4.45 -19.11 2.06
CA LEU A 169 -3.25 -18.27 1.94
C LEU A 169 -2.69 -18.26 0.51
N ARG A 170 -2.64 -19.42 -0.16
CA ARG A 170 -2.18 -19.50 -1.55
C ARG A 170 -3.12 -18.72 -2.47
N ALA A 171 -4.43 -18.90 -2.34
CA ALA A 171 -5.42 -18.15 -3.12
C ALA A 171 -5.31 -16.63 -2.87
N ASN A 172 -5.02 -16.21 -1.64
CA ASN A 172 -4.76 -14.82 -1.31
C ASN A 172 -3.50 -14.28 -1.98
N ILE A 173 -2.41 -15.05 -2.00
CA ILE A 173 -1.17 -14.69 -2.69
C ILE A 173 -1.41 -14.64 -4.21
N ASP A 174 -2.15 -15.59 -4.77
CA ASP A 174 -2.51 -15.62 -6.20
C ASP A 174 -3.32 -14.36 -6.58
N ALA A 175 -4.26 -13.93 -5.73
CA ALA A 175 -4.98 -12.68 -5.93
C ALA A 175 -4.05 -11.46 -5.87
N ILE A 176 -3.16 -11.38 -4.86
CA ILE A 176 -2.20 -10.28 -4.69
C ILE A 176 -1.24 -10.15 -5.89
N THR A 177 -0.87 -11.27 -6.50
CA THR A 177 0.08 -11.33 -7.63
C THR A 177 -0.60 -11.23 -8.99
N ALA A 178 -1.93 -11.14 -9.04
CA ALA A 178 -2.68 -10.99 -10.28
C ALA A 178 -2.19 -9.77 -11.09
N ASN A 179 -2.18 -9.91 -12.42
CA ASN A 179 -1.79 -8.83 -13.31
C ASN A 179 -2.74 -7.64 -13.18
N ILE A 180 -2.20 -6.42 -13.14
CA ILE A 180 -2.97 -5.18 -13.20
C ILE A 180 -2.83 -4.66 -14.65
N PRO A 181 -3.89 -4.67 -15.48
CA PRO A 181 -3.76 -4.28 -16.89
C PRO A 181 -3.30 -2.85 -17.14
N GLY A 182 -3.45 -1.96 -16.15
CA GLY A 182 -3.00 -0.57 -16.19
C GLY A 182 -2.50 -0.13 -14.82
N ASN A 183 -2.93 1.04 -14.35
CA ASN A 183 -2.60 1.51 -13.01
C ASN A 183 -3.75 1.28 -12.05
N TYR A 184 -3.42 0.95 -10.80
CA TYR A 184 -4.38 0.79 -9.72
C TYR A 184 -3.98 1.65 -8.54
N THR A 185 -4.93 2.37 -7.98
CA THR A 185 -4.70 3.33 -6.89
C THR A 185 -5.62 3.03 -5.73
N ILE A 186 -5.03 2.76 -4.57
CA ILE A 186 -5.75 2.50 -3.32
C ILE A 186 -5.59 3.73 -2.43
N ALA A 187 -6.68 4.42 -2.13
CA ALA A 187 -6.64 5.53 -1.18
C ALA A 187 -7.02 5.06 0.22
N VAL A 188 -6.18 5.38 1.19
CA VAL A 188 -6.41 5.06 2.60
C VAL A 188 -6.90 6.33 3.30
N VAL A 189 -8.12 6.28 3.81
CA VAL A 189 -8.82 7.43 4.39
C VAL A 189 -9.29 7.12 5.82
N SER A 190 -9.51 8.17 6.60
CA SER A 190 -10.08 8.08 7.94
C SER A 190 -10.79 9.39 8.28
N MET A 191 -11.84 9.33 9.10
CA MET A 191 -12.52 10.53 9.60
C MET A 191 -11.83 11.13 10.84
N LYS A 192 -11.07 10.33 11.59
CA LYS A 192 -10.43 10.73 12.85
C LYS A 192 -8.91 10.55 12.77
N GLY A 193 -8.16 11.47 13.37
CA GLY A 193 -6.73 11.30 13.60
C GLY A 193 -6.43 10.14 14.54
N GLY A 194 -5.27 9.50 14.40
CA GLY A 194 -4.79 8.49 15.36
C GLY A 194 -5.37 7.07 15.21
N VAL A 195 -6.23 6.80 14.23
CA VAL A 195 -6.82 5.46 14.00
C VAL A 195 -5.84 4.41 13.47
N GLY A 196 -4.61 4.81 13.15
CA GLY A 196 -3.57 3.91 12.60
C GLY A 196 -3.51 3.86 11.07
N LYS A 197 -4.19 4.77 10.36
CA LYS A 197 -4.23 4.86 8.89
C LYS A 197 -2.86 4.74 8.21
N THR A 198 -1.87 5.52 8.64
CA THR A 198 -0.50 5.48 8.08
C THR A 198 0.16 4.12 8.25
N ARG A 199 -0.09 3.44 9.37
CA ARG A 199 0.43 2.10 9.67
C ARG A 199 -0.26 1.02 8.86
N VAL A 200 -1.58 1.13 8.70
CA VAL A 200 -2.34 0.26 7.80
C VAL A 200 -1.85 0.43 6.36
N THR A 201 -1.60 1.67 5.91
CA THR A 201 -1.07 1.96 4.58
C THR A 201 0.31 1.32 4.36
N ALA A 202 1.23 1.52 5.30
CA ALA A 202 2.56 0.93 5.24
C ALA A 202 2.52 -0.61 5.28
N GLY A 203 1.69 -1.20 6.14
CA GLY A 203 1.51 -2.66 6.23
C GLY A 203 0.92 -3.28 4.96
N LEU A 204 -0.13 -2.67 4.43
CA LEU A 204 -0.77 -3.08 3.18
C LEU A 204 0.18 -2.96 1.99
N GLY A 205 0.85 -1.82 1.83
CA GLY A 205 1.83 -1.61 0.77
C GLY A 205 3.00 -2.59 0.87
N THR A 206 3.43 -2.91 2.10
CA THR A 206 4.51 -3.88 2.34
C THR A 206 4.10 -5.29 1.92
N VAL A 207 2.85 -5.69 2.15
CA VAL A 207 2.34 -6.98 1.62
C VAL A 207 2.42 -7.00 0.10
N TYR A 208 1.90 -5.97 -0.57
CA TYR A 208 1.95 -5.93 -2.04
C TYR A 208 3.38 -5.99 -2.55
N ALA A 209 4.29 -5.19 -2.00
CA ALA A 209 5.69 -5.17 -2.42
C ALA A 209 6.41 -6.51 -2.15
N ASN A 210 6.05 -7.21 -1.06
CA ASN A 210 6.67 -8.47 -0.70
C ASN A 210 6.30 -9.61 -1.66
N TYR A 211 5.10 -9.60 -2.23
CA TYR A 211 4.60 -10.69 -3.08
C TYR A 211 4.60 -10.36 -4.57
N ARG A 212 4.45 -9.10 -4.96
CA ARG A 212 4.45 -8.67 -6.37
C ARG A 212 5.89 -8.51 -6.90
N THR A 213 6.03 -8.67 -8.20
CA THR A 213 7.30 -8.44 -8.91
C THR A 213 7.49 -6.99 -9.33
N GLU A 214 6.39 -6.30 -9.65
CA GLU A 214 6.38 -4.89 -10.03
C GLU A 214 6.52 -3.99 -8.80
N PRO A 215 7.17 -2.82 -8.94
CA PRO A 215 7.35 -1.90 -7.83
C PRO A 215 6.01 -1.31 -7.37
N VAL A 216 5.86 -1.21 -6.05
CA VAL A 216 4.68 -0.66 -5.37
C VAL A 216 5.11 0.60 -4.65
N ILE A 217 4.35 1.68 -4.79
CA ILE A 217 4.62 2.96 -4.16
C ILE A 217 3.52 3.36 -3.17
N SER A 218 3.91 3.88 -2.01
CA SER A 218 3.02 4.61 -1.11
C SER A 218 3.35 6.10 -1.15
N LEU A 219 2.30 6.92 -1.25
CA LEU A 219 2.38 8.37 -1.34
C LEU A 219 1.81 8.98 -0.07
N ASP A 220 2.56 9.88 0.56
CA ASP A 220 2.09 10.62 1.73
C ASP A 220 1.31 11.86 1.28
N ALA A 221 -0.02 11.78 1.33
CA ALA A 221 -0.94 12.85 0.97
C ALA A 221 -1.52 13.53 2.22
N ASN A 222 -0.68 13.74 3.23
CA ASN A 222 -1.07 14.46 4.44
C ASN A 222 -0.63 15.94 4.37
N PRO A 223 -1.57 16.91 4.44
CA PRO A 223 -1.23 18.33 4.48
C PRO A 223 -0.57 18.77 5.81
N THR A 224 -0.63 17.94 6.86
CA THR A 224 -0.11 18.22 8.19
C THR A 224 0.92 17.16 8.56
N TYR A 225 2.19 17.40 8.20
CA TYR A 225 3.39 16.59 8.49
C TYR A 225 3.12 15.08 8.59
N GLY A 226 3.16 14.39 7.46
CA GLY A 226 2.97 12.94 7.42
C GLY A 226 4.14 12.16 8.01
N ASN A 227 3.88 10.98 8.57
CA ASN A 227 4.90 10.11 9.16
C ASN A 227 5.21 8.88 8.29
N LEU A 228 4.59 8.77 7.10
CA LEU A 228 4.68 7.58 6.27
C LEU A 228 6.13 7.32 5.81
N GLY A 229 6.82 8.38 5.35
CA GLY A 229 8.22 8.29 4.93
C GLY A 229 9.11 7.67 6.01
N ARG A 230 9.07 8.23 7.22
CA ARG A 230 9.87 7.74 8.37
C ARG A 230 9.48 6.33 8.80
N LEU A 231 8.19 5.98 8.70
CA LEU A 231 7.71 4.66 9.06
C LEU A 231 8.20 3.58 8.08
N VAL A 232 8.31 3.89 6.78
CA VAL A 232 8.75 2.94 5.76
C VAL A 232 10.29 2.92 5.66
N ASP A 233 10.91 4.10 5.58
CA ASP A 233 12.36 4.26 5.45
C ASP A 233 12.82 5.58 6.11
N PRO A 234 13.39 5.52 7.33
CA PRO A 234 13.92 6.70 8.03
C PRO A 234 15.08 7.39 7.32
N SER A 235 15.74 6.71 6.37
CA SER A 235 16.88 7.25 5.63
C SER A 235 16.47 8.00 4.36
N ALA A 236 15.18 7.98 4.01
CA ALA A 236 14.66 8.70 2.86
C ALA A 236 14.82 10.22 3.06
N THR A 237 15.65 10.84 2.23
CA THR A 237 15.91 12.28 2.27
C THR A 237 15.08 13.06 1.27
N ALA A 238 14.72 12.43 0.15
CA ALA A 238 13.96 13.07 -0.90
C ALA A 238 12.46 13.15 -0.58
N THR A 239 11.81 14.15 -1.15
CA THR A 239 10.37 14.39 -0.96
C THR A 239 9.65 14.56 -2.28
N VAL A 240 8.32 14.51 -2.23
CA VAL A 240 7.44 14.86 -3.35
C VAL A 240 7.80 16.20 -4.02
N ARG A 241 8.36 17.17 -3.26
CA ARG A 241 8.80 18.46 -3.82
C ARG A 241 9.93 18.26 -4.82
N GLU A 242 10.97 17.53 -4.43
CA GLU A 242 12.14 17.27 -5.28
C GLU A 242 11.76 16.40 -6.47
N PHE A 243 10.92 15.38 -6.22
CA PHE A 243 10.38 14.54 -7.29
C PHE A 243 9.62 15.37 -8.33
N MET A 244 8.80 16.34 -7.92
CA MET A 244 8.04 17.16 -8.86
C MET A 244 8.86 18.29 -9.51
N SER A 245 9.99 18.68 -8.93
CA SER A 245 10.82 19.78 -9.43
C SER A 245 11.79 19.37 -10.55
N ASP A 246 12.04 18.07 -10.71
CA ASP A 246 12.99 17.56 -11.71
C ASP A 246 12.26 17.02 -12.95
N ASP A 247 12.12 17.81 -14.01
CA ASP A 247 11.42 17.36 -15.23
C ASP A 247 12.19 16.30 -16.05
N GLN A 248 13.42 15.95 -15.69
CA GLN A 248 14.23 14.97 -16.42
C GLN A 248 13.93 13.51 -16.04
N VAL A 249 13.20 13.28 -14.94
CA VAL A 249 12.83 11.94 -14.51
C VAL A 249 11.80 11.35 -15.48
N THR A 250 12.28 10.51 -16.38
CA THR A 250 11.50 9.89 -17.46
C THR A 250 11.51 8.36 -17.38
N THR A 251 12.26 7.78 -16.44
CA THR A 251 12.37 6.33 -16.25
C THR A 251 12.26 5.94 -14.78
N TYR A 252 11.83 4.71 -14.52
CA TYR A 252 11.71 4.18 -13.15
C TYR A 252 13.02 4.24 -12.34
N PRO A 253 14.21 3.87 -12.87
CA PRO A 253 15.47 4.00 -12.14
C PRO A 253 15.80 5.42 -11.68
N MET A 254 15.37 6.43 -12.44
CA MET A 254 15.48 7.84 -12.03
C MET A 254 14.42 8.19 -10.98
N ALA A 255 13.18 7.70 -11.14
CA ALA A 255 12.11 8.00 -10.18
C ALA A 255 12.44 7.47 -8.77
N ARG A 256 13.01 6.26 -8.69
CA ARG A 256 13.35 5.64 -7.40
C ARG A 256 14.47 6.33 -6.62
N SER A 257 15.23 7.27 -7.22
CA SER A 257 16.19 8.07 -6.45
C SER A 257 15.52 9.09 -5.54
N TYR A 258 14.22 9.34 -5.74
CA TYR A 258 13.42 10.24 -4.91
C TYR A 258 12.55 9.51 -3.89
N THR A 259 12.65 8.19 -3.81
CA THR A 259 11.83 7.35 -2.92
C THR A 259 12.66 6.69 -1.83
N GLY A 260 12.09 6.55 -0.64
CA GLY A 260 12.58 5.61 0.37
C GLY A 260 12.13 4.18 0.05
N LYS A 261 12.79 3.17 0.62
CA LYS A 261 12.43 1.76 0.38
C LYS A 261 12.62 0.89 1.62
N ASN A 262 11.60 0.13 2.00
CA ASN A 262 11.73 -0.85 3.07
C ASN A 262 12.34 -2.18 2.58
N ARG A 263 12.64 -3.09 3.53
CA ARG A 263 13.28 -4.37 3.24
C ARG A 263 12.50 -5.29 2.30
N GLN A 264 11.17 -5.22 2.35
CA GLN A 264 10.25 -6.01 1.51
C GLN A 264 10.05 -5.38 0.13
N GLY A 265 10.57 -4.17 -0.09
CA GLY A 265 10.57 -3.51 -1.38
C GLY A 265 9.47 -2.48 -1.58
N LEU A 266 8.69 -2.14 -0.55
CA LEU A 266 7.73 -1.02 -0.62
C LEU A 266 8.51 0.27 -0.77
N GLU A 267 8.23 1.00 -1.85
CA GLU A 267 8.75 2.34 -2.05
C GLU A 267 7.79 3.37 -1.46
N VAL A 268 8.36 4.45 -0.91
CA VAL A 268 7.59 5.56 -0.35
C VAL A 268 8.05 6.85 -1.00
N LEU A 269 7.10 7.70 -1.41
CA LEU A 269 7.37 9.10 -1.70
C LEU A 269 6.94 9.95 -0.50
N PRO A 270 7.89 10.42 0.32
CA PRO A 270 7.58 11.21 1.50
C PRO A 270 6.95 12.56 1.12
N GLY A 271 5.99 13.01 1.93
CA GLY A 271 5.47 14.36 1.86
C GLY A 271 6.55 15.39 2.24
N ASN A 272 6.35 16.66 1.86
CA ASN A 272 7.28 17.71 2.27
C ASN A 272 7.19 17.96 3.79
N GLN A 273 8.29 17.70 4.51
CA GLN A 273 8.38 17.90 5.97
C GLN A 273 9.05 19.23 6.36
N ASN A 274 9.49 20.05 5.39
CA ASN A 274 10.22 21.28 5.69
C ASN A 274 9.28 22.38 6.23
N VAL A 275 9.36 22.62 7.54
CA VAL A 275 8.56 23.63 8.26
C VAL A 275 8.85 25.05 7.76
N ALA A 276 10.11 25.33 7.41
CA ALA A 276 10.52 26.66 6.93
C ALA A 276 10.06 26.95 5.49
N ASN A 277 9.70 25.90 4.73
CA ASN A 277 9.20 26.03 3.36
C ASN A 277 8.08 25.01 3.11
N PRO A 278 6.88 25.24 3.66
CA PRO A 278 5.76 24.32 3.53
C PRO A 278 5.37 24.17 2.06
N MET A 279 4.91 22.97 1.69
CA MET A 279 4.35 22.72 0.36
C MET A 279 2.87 22.48 0.54
N VAL A 280 2.04 23.42 0.09
CA VAL A 280 0.59 23.29 0.20
C VAL A 280 0.13 22.18 -0.75
N LEU A 281 -0.53 21.17 -0.20
CA LEU A 281 -1.12 20.09 -1.00
C LEU A 281 -2.43 20.58 -1.65
N THR A 282 -2.33 21.04 -2.90
CA THR A 282 -3.47 21.41 -3.73
C THR A 282 -3.96 20.24 -4.56
N ASP A 283 -5.19 20.34 -5.07
CA ASP A 283 -5.79 19.37 -6.00
C ASP A 283 -4.92 19.17 -7.25
N ASP A 284 -4.44 20.26 -7.86
CA ASP A 284 -3.60 20.22 -9.06
C ASP A 284 -2.26 19.54 -8.78
N LEU A 285 -1.61 19.88 -7.67
CA LEU A 285 -0.35 19.26 -7.28
C LEU A 285 -0.54 17.76 -7.02
N PHE A 286 -1.60 17.38 -6.31
CA PHE A 286 -1.91 15.98 -6.07
C PHE A 286 -2.15 15.22 -7.37
N ASN A 287 -2.97 15.75 -8.28
CA ASN A 287 -3.22 15.13 -9.58
C ASN A 287 -1.94 14.99 -10.41
N ALA A 288 -1.06 16.00 -10.39
CA ALA A 288 0.23 15.95 -11.07
C ALA A 288 1.17 14.89 -10.48
N VAL A 289 1.25 14.80 -9.14
CA VAL A 289 2.05 13.78 -8.45
C VAL A 289 1.56 12.38 -8.80
N ILE A 290 0.24 12.15 -8.76
CA ILE A 290 -0.36 10.86 -9.10
C ILE A 290 -0.13 10.51 -10.56
N ALA A 291 -0.36 11.44 -11.48
CA ALA A 291 -0.15 11.23 -12.91
C ALA A 291 1.30 10.86 -13.22
N ARG A 292 2.25 11.51 -12.56
CA ARG A 292 3.68 11.24 -12.70
C ARG A 292 4.11 9.92 -12.07
N ALA A 293 3.66 9.62 -10.85
CA ALA A 293 3.94 8.33 -10.20
C ALA A 293 3.42 7.15 -11.04
N ARG A 294 2.24 7.30 -11.63
CA ARG A 294 1.60 6.32 -12.52
C ARG A 294 2.36 6.00 -13.81
N GLN A 295 3.38 6.79 -14.16
CA GLN A 295 4.28 6.45 -15.29
C GLN A 295 5.30 5.37 -14.91
N PHE A 296 5.57 5.20 -13.62
CA PHE A 296 6.63 4.32 -13.12
C PHE A 296 6.11 3.18 -12.24
N TYR A 297 4.93 3.35 -11.63
CA TYR A 297 4.36 2.41 -10.68
C TYR A 297 2.96 1.97 -11.11
N GLN A 298 2.78 0.66 -11.21
CA GLN A 298 1.50 0.03 -11.56
C GLN A 298 0.50 0.09 -10.39
N LEU A 299 0.99 0.04 -9.16
CA LEU A 299 0.18 0.08 -7.94
C LEU A 299 0.65 1.20 -7.02
N ALA A 300 -0.26 2.11 -6.69
CA ALA A 300 -0.03 3.22 -5.77
C ALA A 300 -0.99 3.15 -4.58
N LEU A 301 -0.45 3.34 -3.37
CA LEU A 301 -1.23 3.55 -2.16
C LEU A 301 -1.13 5.01 -1.75
N ILE A 302 -2.23 5.61 -1.29
CA ILE A 302 -2.27 7.02 -0.89
C ILE A 302 -2.63 7.09 0.59
N ASP A 303 -1.67 7.48 1.43
CA ASP A 303 -1.92 7.76 2.84
C ASP A 303 -2.47 9.18 2.98
N CYS A 304 -3.80 9.32 3.07
CA CYS A 304 -4.44 10.62 3.08
C CYS A 304 -4.29 11.33 4.43
N GLY A 305 -4.49 12.65 4.50
CA GLY A 305 -4.63 13.35 5.77
C GLY A 305 -5.82 12.85 6.63
N PRO A 306 -5.88 13.23 7.92
CA PRO A 306 -6.93 12.79 8.84
C PRO A 306 -8.31 13.41 8.58
N HIS A 307 -8.40 14.45 7.74
CA HIS A 307 -9.64 15.18 7.48
C HIS A 307 -10.16 14.87 6.06
N ILE A 308 -11.25 14.12 5.97
CA ILE A 308 -11.89 13.79 4.69
C ILE A 308 -12.52 15.01 3.99
N GLU A 309 -12.76 16.10 4.72
CA GLU A 309 -13.33 17.34 4.19
C GLU A 309 -12.29 18.24 3.51
N HIS A 310 -11.00 17.90 3.60
CA HIS A 310 -9.95 18.68 2.95
C HIS A 310 -10.17 18.73 1.44
N ARG A 311 -9.91 19.89 0.79
CA ARG A 311 -10.19 20.11 -0.64
C ARG A 311 -9.61 19.01 -1.55
N VAL A 312 -8.40 18.56 -1.25
CA VAL A 312 -7.70 17.49 -1.99
C VAL A 312 -8.46 16.16 -2.03
N MET A 313 -9.37 15.90 -1.09
CA MET A 313 -10.08 14.63 -1.01
C MET A 313 -10.94 14.36 -2.25
N ARG A 314 -11.49 15.41 -2.89
CA ARG A 314 -12.19 15.26 -4.17
C ARG A 314 -11.26 14.64 -5.23
N SER A 315 -10.04 15.14 -5.31
CA SER A 315 -9.03 14.61 -6.23
C SER A 315 -8.62 13.20 -5.85
N VAL A 316 -8.40 12.91 -4.55
CA VAL A 316 -8.11 11.56 -4.05
C VAL A 316 -9.18 10.55 -4.51
N LEU A 317 -10.46 10.85 -4.27
CA LEU A 317 -11.55 9.94 -4.61
C LEU A 317 -11.70 9.74 -6.12
N SER A 318 -11.50 10.79 -6.91
CA SER A 318 -11.55 10.68 -8.38
C SER A 318 -10.42 9.80 -8.94
N GLN A 319 -9.26 9.78 -8.27
CA GLN A 319 -8.11 8.99 -8.67
C GLN A 319 -8.12 7.58 -8.08
N ALA A 320 -8.84 7.33 -6.99
CA ALA A 320 -8.88 6.03 -6.33
C ALA A 320 -9.71 4.99 -7.12
N ASP A 321 -9.18 3.78 -7.21
CA ASP A 321 -9.87 2.60 -7.73
C ASP A 321 -10.51 1.78 -6.61
N ALA A 322 -9.97 1.89 -5.40
CA ALA A 322 -10.53 1.34 -4.17
C ALA A 322 -10.16 2.22 -2.96
N LEU A 323 -10.98 2.18 -1.92
CA LEU A 323 -10.72 2.84 -0.65
C LEU A 323 -10.45 1.82 0.46
N VAL A 324 -9.57 2.21 1.38
CA VAL A 324 -9.41 1.60 2.69
C VAL A 324 -9.85 2.63 3.72
N ILE A 325 -11.02 2.42 4.33
CA ILE A 325 -11.58 3.32 5.34
C ILE A 325 -11.17 2.79 6.71
N VAL A 326 -10.24 3.48 7.38
CA VAL A 326 -9.67 3.02 8.65
C VAL A 326 -10.43 3.61 9.83
N GLY A 327 -10.92 2.73 10.70
CA GLY A 327 -11.53 3.06 11.99
C GLY A 327 -10.86 2.26 13.13
N THR A 328 -11.14 2.64 14.37
CA THR A 328 -10.68 1.89 15.56
C THR A 328 -11.69 0.80 15.96
N MET A 329 -11.22 -0.23 16.66
CA MET A 329 -12.08 -1.22 17.32
C MET A 329 -12.74 -0.68 18.60
N GLY A 330 -13.65 0.27 18.43
CA GLY A 330 -14.48 0.82 19.49
C GLY A 330 -15.65 1.58 18.90
N PHE A 331 -16.66 1.88 19.71
CA PHE A 331 -17.90 2.52 19.26
C PHE A 331 -17.65 3.79 18.43
N ASP A 332 -16.81 4.70 18.92
CA ASP A 332 -16.41 5.93 18.21
C ASP A 332 -15.82 5.65 16.82
N GLY A 333 -15.06 4.57 16.68
CA GLY A 333 -14.42 4.19 15.42
C GLY A 333 -15.42 3.67 14.40
N ALA A 334 -16.39 2.85 14.84
CA ALA A 334 -17.46 2.37 13.98
C ALA A 334 -18.40 3.51 13.57
N ALA A 335 -18.81 4.37 14.51
CA ALA A 335 -19.63 5.55 14.20
C ALA A 335 -18.92 6.47 13.20
N ALA A 336 -17.60 6.70 13.37
CA ALA A 336 -16.81 7.48 12.42
C ALA A 336 -16.71 6.82 11.03
N ALA A 337 -16.64 5.49 10.97
CA ALA A 337 -16.69 4.76 9.70
C ALA A 337 -18.07 4.89 9.03
N GLU A 338 -19.17 4.79 9.78
CA GLU A 338 -20.53 5.03 9.27
C GLU A 338 -20.69 6.44 8.69
N THR A 339 -20.23 7.47 9.42
CA THR A 339 -20.26 8.86 8.92
C THR A 339 -19.41 9.01 7.65
N THR A 340 -18.30 8.28 7.54
CA THR A 340 -17.48 8.27 6.31
C THR A 340 -18.23 7.69 5.13
N LEU A 341 -18.95 6.58 5.36
CA LEU A 341 -19.79 5.96 4.34
C LEU A 341 -20.95 6.88 3.93
N ASP A 342 -21.61 7.54 4.88
CA ASP A 342 -22.68 8.53 4.58
C ASP A 342 -22.15 9.66 3.69
N TRP A 343 -20.97 10.17 4.03
CA TRP A 343 -20.31 11.24 3.28
C TRP A 343 -19.92 10.79 1.86
N LEU A 344 -19.52 9.53 1.68
CA LEU A 344 -19.19 8.95 0.36
C LEU A 344 -20.45 8.63 -0.47
N ASP A 345 -21.48 8.08 0.16
CA ASP A 345 -22.78 7.78 -0.48
C ASP A 345 -23.45 9.07 -0.99
N ALA A 346 -23.42 10.15 -0.21
CA ALA A 346 -23.94 11.46 -0.61
C ALA A 346 -23.25 12.05 -1.86
N ARG A 347 -22.10 11.51 -2.26
CA ARG A 347 -21.34 11.91 -3.46
C ARG A 347 -21.43 10.88 -4.59
N ASN A 348 -22.44 10.01 -4.57
CA ASN A 348 -22.69 8.98 -5.59
C ASN A 348 -21.49 8.03 -5.80
N SER A 349 -20.70 7.78 -4.76
CA SER A 349 -19.51 6.92 -4.84
C SER A 349 -19.82 5.42 -4.63
N HIS A 350 -21.03 4.96 -4.98
CA HIS A 350 -21.50 3.61 -4.66
C HIS A 350 -20.66 2.50 -5.30
N GLU A 351 -20.20 2.66 -6.55
CA GLU A 351 -19.32 1.69 -7.20
C GLU A 351 -17.93 1.64 -6.57
N LEU A 352 -17.41 2.79 -6.13
CA LEU A 352 -16.16 2.86 -5.41
C LEU A 352 -16.29 2.16 -4.05
N LEU A 353 -17.39 2.40 -3.33
CA LEU A 353 -17.67 1.75 -2.04
C LEU A 353 -17.79 0.22 -2.14
N ARG A 354 -18.40 -0.30 -3.21
CA ARG A 354 -18.46 -1.76 -3.48
C ARG A 354 -17.08 -2.40 -3.69
N ARG A 355 -16.10 -1.62 -4.14
CA ARG A 355 -14.69 -2.03 -4.30
C ARG A 355 -13.80 -1.61 -3.13
N SER A 356 -14.39 -1.03 -2.09
CA SER A 356 -13.69 -0.52 -0.91
C SER A 356 -13.90 -1.42 0.30
N VAL A 357 -13.05 -1.25 1.30
CA VAL A 357 -13.06 -2.02 2.55
C VAL A 357 -13.01 -1.08 3.74
N VAL A 358 -13.83 -1.37 4.76
CA VAL A 358 -13.66 -0.78 6.09
C VAL A 358 -12.69 -1.65 6.88
N VAL A 359 -11.64 -1.03 7.42
CA VAL A 359 -10.64 -1.71 8.26
C VAL A 359 -10.79 -1.24 9.70
N LEU A 360 -11.15 -2.16 10.57
CA LEU A 360 -11.20 -1.95 12.01
C LEU A 360 -9.83 -2.31 12.60
N ASN A 361 -9.05 -1.29 12.92
CA ASN A 361 -7.70 -1.44 13.45
C ASN A 361 -7.73 -1.44 14.99
N ASP A 362 -7.19 -2.49 15.60
CA ASP A 362 -7.08 -2.59 17.05
C ASP A 362 -5.75 -1.99 17.56
N GLY A 363 -5.73 -0.69 17.77
CA GLY A 363 -4.54 0.00 18.31
C GLY A 363 -4.30 -0.20 19.80
N HIS A 364 -5.30 -0.67 20.56
CA HIS A 364 -5.27 -0.64 22.03
C HIS A 364 -5.56 -1.99 22.70
N ASN A 365 -5.64 -3.07 21.92
CA ASN A 365 -5.97 -4.42 22.38
C ASN A 365 -7.38 -4.49 22.99
N ASN A 366 -8.34 -3.82 22.33
CA ASN A 366 -9.73 -3.71 22.75
C ASN A 366 -10.67 -4.56 21.86
N ALA A 367 -10.14 -5.54 21.14
CA ALA A 367 -10.93 -6.39 20.26
C ALA A 367 -12.04 -7.14 21.04
N ASP A 368 -13.29 -6.83 20.69
CA ASP A 368 -14.48 -7.55 21.11
C ASP A 368 -15.15 -8.19 19.88
N SER A 369 -15.27 -9.52 19.90
CA SER A 369 -15.85 -10.29 18.80
C SER A 369 -17.33 -9.98 18.56
N GLU A 370 -18.10 -9.67 19.62
CA GLU A 370 -19.52 -9.36 19.49
C GLU A 370 -19.68 -8.01 18.79
N PHE A 371 -18.93 -7.01 19.23
CA PHE A 371 -18.84 -5.71 18.57
C PHE A 371 -18.43 -5.83 17.09
N LEU A 372 -17.36 -6.58 16.79
CA LEU A 372 -16.90 -6.79 15.40
C LEU A 372 -18.01 -7.39 14.53
N SER A 373 -18.70 -8.41 15.03
CA SER A 373 -19.79 -9.06 14.28
C SER A 373 -20.97 -8.12 14.03
N THR A 374 -21.22 -7.19 14.96
CA THR A 374 -22.30 -6.20 14.86
C THR A 374 -21.96 -5.13 13.83
N VAL A 375 -20.73 -4.60 13.88
CA VAL A 375 -20.24 -3.61 12.91
C VAL A 375 -20.16 -4.22 11.51
N GLU A 376 -19.69 -5.46 11.38
CA GLU A 376 -19.66 -6.17 10.11
C GLU A 376 -21.07 -6.30 9.52
N LYS A 377 -22.07 -6.70 10.31
CA LYS A 377 -23.46 -6.79 9.86
C LYS A 377 -24.05 -5.44 9.44
N SER A 378 -23.75 -4.37 10.18
CA SER A 378 -24.23 -3.01 9.87
C SER A 378 -23.63 -2.46 8.58
N LEU A 379 -22.32 -2.64 8.39
CA LEU A 379 -21.58 -1.97 7.32
C LEU A 379 -21.49 -2.76 6.01
N SER A 380 -21.48 -4.10 6.07
CA SER A 380 -21.33 -4.95 4.87
C SER A 380 -22.32 -4.68 3.72
N PRO A 381 -23.56 -4.21 3.95
CA PRO A 381 -24.45 -3.82 2.84
C PRO A 381 -23.98 -2.60 2.04
N ARG A 382 -23.16 -1.73 2.66
CA ARG A 382 -22.75 -0.41 2.13
C ARG A 382 -21.34 -0.40 1.57
N VAL A 383 -20.47 -1.29 2.05
CA VAL A 383 -19.07 -1.40 1.64
C VAL A 383 -18.77 -2.82 1.16
N GLY A 384 -17.79 -2.98 0.27
CA GLY A 384 -17.46 -4.29 -0.30
C GLY A 384 -17.03 -5.33 0.73
N ALA A 385 -16.38 -4.92 1.82
CA ALA A 385 -16.08 -5.76 2.97
C ALA A 385 -15.77 -4.95 4.23
N VAL A 386 -15.87 -5.62 5.37
CA VAL A 386 -15.30 -5.19 6.64
C VAL A 386 -14.21 -6.18 7.04
N LYS A 387 -13.03 -5.67 7.39
CA LYS A 387 -11.87 -6.47 7.81
C LYS A 387 -11.30 -5.91 9.10
N SER A 388 -10.58 -6.73 9.85
CA SER A 388 -9.95 -6.35 11.11
C SER A 388 -8.44 -6.52 11.06
N ILE A 389 -7.70 -5.55 11.61
CA ILE A 389 -6.27 -5.70 11.90
C ILE A 389 -6.11 -5.85 13.42
N PRO A 390 -5.65 -7.01 13.90
CA PRO A 390 -5.54 -7.26 15.34
C PRO A 390 -4.43 -6.43 15.97
N PHE A 391 -4.49 -6.28 17.29
CA PHE A 391 -3.46 -5.60 18.03
C PHE A 391 -2.10 -6.26 17.86
N ASP A 392 -1.12 -5.44 17.54
CA ASP A 392 0.27 -5.83 17.39
C ASP A 392 1.18 -4.76 17.99
N LYS A 393 2.00 -5.17 18.97
CA LYS A 393 2.90 -4.26 19.69
C LYS A 393 3.89 -3.59 18.73
N HIS A 394 4.42 -4.33 17.75
CA HIS A 394 5.36 -3.78 16.78
C HIS A 394 4.67 -2.80 15.84
N LEU A 395 3.43 -3.10 15.42
CA LEU A 395 2.65 -2.14 14.63
C LEU A 395 2.40 -0.85 15.42
N ARG A 396 2.09 -0.90 16.72
CA ARG A 396 1.77 0.27 17.55
C ARG A 396 3.00 1.09 17.96
N ASP A 397 4.07 0.44 18.41
CA ASP A 397 5.14 1.10 19.16
C ASP A 397 6.36 1.43 18.28
N SER A 398 6.54 0.73 17.16
CA SER A 398 7.75 0.87 16.35
C SER A 398 7.78 2.17 15.54
N HIS A 399 8.97 2.78 15.50
CA HIS A 399 9.28 3.95 14.67
C HIS A 399 9.36 3.62 13.18
N THR A 400 9.82 2.40 12.86
CA THR A 400 9.94 1.88 11.51
C THR A 400 9.23 0.54 11.42
N LEU A 401 8.46 0.33 10.37
CA LEU A 401 7.69 -0.89 10.17
C LEU A 401 8.58 -2.02 9.63
N ASP A 402 9.02 -2.91 10.52
CA ASP A 402 9.53 -4.23 10.12
C ASP A 402 8.38 -5.25 10.00
N PHE A 403 8.01 -5.62 8.78
CA PHE A 403 6.92 -6.57 8.54
C PHE A 403 7.20 -7.98 9.10
N THR A 404 8.48 -8.36 9.21
CA THR A 404 8.86 -9.69 9.73
C THR A 404 8.73 -9.79 11.25
N ALA A 405 8.76 -8.66 11.96
CA ALA A 405 8.57 -8.59 13.40
C ALA A 405 7.09 -8.60 13.83
N LEU A 406 6.16 -8.38 12.90
CA LEU A 406 4.72 -8.51 13.17
C LEU A 406 4.35 -9.95 13.58
N GLN A 407 3.36 -10.08 14.45
CA GLN A 407 2.79 -11.38 14.79
C GLN A 407 2.18 -12.05 13.55
N LYS A 408 2.18 -13.38 13.54
CA LYS A 408 1.63 -14.17 12.42
C LYS A 408 0.18 -13.77 12.10
N ARG A 409 -0.66 -13.56 13.12
CA ARG A 409 -2.06 -13.15 12.95
C ARG A 409 -2.20 -11.82 12.23
N THR A 410 -1.36 -10.84 12.57
CA THR A 410 -1.36 -9.50 11.97
C THR A 410 -0.91 -9.54 10.52
N ARG A 411 0.15 -10.32 10.22
CA ARG A 411 0.59 -10.54 8.84
C ARG A 411 -0.49 -11.18 7.97
N LEU A 412 -1.15 -12.22 8.50
CA LEU A 412 -2.25 -12.89 7.79
C LEU A 412 -3.43 -11.95 7.55
N ALA A 413 -3.76 -11.09 8.52
CA ALA A 413 -4.80 -10.08 8.36
C ALA A 413 -4.47 -9.05 7.26
N PHE A 414 -3.21 -8.60 7.16
CA PHE A 414 -2.78 -7.75 6.05
C PHE A 414 -2.79 -8.47 4.70
N ILE A 415 -2.45 -9.77 4.66
CA ILE A 415 -2.51 -10.58 3.44
C ILE A 415 -3.96 -10.76 2.98
N ASP A 416 -4.88 -11.06 3.89
CA ASP A 416 -6.30 -11.16 3.59
C ASP A 416 -6.89 -9.82 3.11
N LEU A 417 -6.52 -8.71 3.75
CA LEU A 417 -6.90 -7.36 3.30
C LEU A 417 -6.38 -7.07 1.88
N ALA A 418 -5.11 -7.34 1.61
CA ALA A 418 -4.49 -7.12 0.30
C ALA A 418 -5.13 -7.99 -0.78
N ALA A 419 -5.41 -9.26 -0.47
CA ALA A 419 -6.06 -10.18 -1.39
C ALA A 419 -7.49 -9.76 -1.71
N TRP A 420 -8.24 -9.25 -0.73
CA TRP A 420 -9.58 -8.72 -0.95
C TRP A 420 -9.56 -7.54 -1.93
N LEU A 421 -8.68 -6.55 -1.70
CA LEU A 421 -8.52 -5.38 -2.58
C LEU A 421 -8.02 -5.75 -3.98
N ALA A 422 -7.18 -6.79 -4.08
CA ALA A 422 -6.63 -7.25 -5.35
C ALA A 422 -7.68 -7.87 -6.29
N LYS A 423 -8.85 -8.28 -5.78
CA LYS A 423 -9.99 -8.68 -6.63
C LYS A 423 -10.43 -7.59 -7.60
N GLY A 424 -10.15 -6.33 -7.28
CA GLY A 424 -10.43 -5.17 -8.15
C GLY A 424 -9.45 -4.99 -9.31
N PHE A 425 -8.28 -5.65 -9.31
CA PHE A 425 -7.23 -5.42 -10.32
C PHE A 425 -7.66 -5.73 -11.75
N THR A 426 -8.52 -6.74 -11.94
CA THR A 426 -9.00 -7.16 -13.25
C THR A 426 -10.29 -6.45 -13.69
N GLY A 427 -10.98 -5.77 -12.77
CA GLY A 427 -12.24 -5.08 -13.04
C GLY A 427 -12.10 -3.73 -13.76
N ASN A 428 -10.88 -3.20 -13.90
CA ASN A 428 -10.61 -1.87 -14.45
C ASN A 428 -10.35 -1.83 -15.97
N VAL A 429 -10.61 -2.93 -16.69
CA VAL A 429 -10.50 -2.97 -18.17
C VAL A 429 -11.74 -2.31 -18.78
N GLY A 430 -11.82 -0.97 -18.74
CA GLY A 430 -12.85 -0.23 -19.50
C GLY A 430 -13.35 1.10 -18.95
N ALA A 431 -12.91 1.56 -17.78
CA ALA A 431 -13.38 2.80 -17.20
C ALA A 431 -12.21 3.76 -16.89
N ARG A 432 -11.68 4.42 -17.91
CA ARG A 432 -10.99 5.71 -17.81
C ARG A 432 -10.73 6.29 -19.19
#